data_AF-A0A9D2C1J2-F1
#
_entry.id   AF-A0A9D2C1J2-F1
#
_cell.length_a   1.000
_cell.length_b   1.000
_cell.length_c   1.000
_cell.angle_alpha   90.00
_cell.angle_beta   90.00
_cell.angle_gamma   90.00
#
_symmetry.space_group_name_H-M   'P 1'
#
loop_
_entity.id
_entity.type
_entity.pdbx_description
1 polymer ?
#
loop_
_entity_poly.entity_id
_entity_poly.type
_entity_poly.pdbx_seq_one_letter_code
_entity_poly.pdbx_strand_id
1 'polypeptide(L)'
;TNVVISPDGESWSVLDWAHVTQGNASADAARTYLLFWLSGDINSAEKYLDLFCKKSDTAKQYVQKWLPIVAASQSVKGKPEEKEFLMSWVNVVEYE
;
A
#
# COMPACT_ATOMS: atom_id res chain seq x y z
N THR A 1 -13.70 6.88 -3.45
CA THR A 1 -13.54 5.45 -3.14
C THR A 1 -13.60 4.69 -4.45
N ASN A 2 -12.67 3.76 -4.71
CA ASN A 2 -12.54 3.07 -6.01
C ASN A 2 -12.95 1.58 -5.94
N VAL A 3 -13.59 1.16 -4.84
CA VAL A 3 -14.14 -0.18 -4.65
C VAL A 3 -15.59 -0.05 -4.20
N VAL A 4 -16.50 -0.71 -4.90
CA VAL A 4 -17.92 -0.79 -4.55
C VAL A 4 -18.24 -2.23 -4.18
N ILE A 5 -18.89 -2.41 -3.02
CA ILE A 5 -19.31 -3.72 -2.50
C ILE A 5 -20.84 -3.76 -2.54
N SER A 6 -21.43 -4.86 -3.01
CA SER A 6 -22.89 -5.02 -3.01
C SER A 6 -23.44 -5.02 -1.57
N PRO A 7 -24.72 -4.65 -1.37
CA PRO A 7 -25.31 -4.62 -0.03
C PRO A 7 -25.27 -5.97 0.72
N ASP A 8 -25.29 -7.08 -0.02
CA ASP A 8 -25.16 -8.45 0.52
C ASP A 8 -23.71 -8.86 0.82
N GLY A 9 -22.72 -8.09 0.40
CA GLY A 9 -21.29 -8.39 0.57
C GLY A 9 -20.74 -9.50 -0.33
N GLU A 10 -21.56 -10.09 -1.21
CA GLU A 10 -21.17 -11.26 -2.02
C GLU A 10 -20.42 -10.86 -3.30
N SER A 11 -20.62 -9.64 -3.78
CA SER A 11 -19.99 -9.14 -5.00
C SER A 11 -19.31 -7.80 -4.79
N TRP A 12 -18.30 -7.53 -5.60
CA TRP A 12 -17.58 -6.27 -5.58
C TRP A 12 -17.12 -5.88 -6.98
N SER A 13 -16.92 -4.59 -7.19
CA SER A 13 -16.38 -4.02 -8.42
C SER A 13 -15.30 -3.00 -8.09
N VAL A 14 -14.17 -3.11 -8.79
CA VAL A 14 -13.10 -2.09 -8.74
C VAL A 14 -13.31 -1.14 -9.90
N LEU A 15 -13.36 0.16 -9.58
CA LEU A 15 -13.57 1.24 -10.53
C LEU A 15 -12.24 1.91 -10.90
N ASP A 16 -12.31 2.89 -11.82
CA ASP A 16 -11.20 3.81 -12.11
C ASP A 16 -9.96 3.14 -12.75
N TRP A 17 -10.19 2.27 -13.74
CA TRP A 17 -9.13 1.57 -14.50
C TRP A 17 -8.55 2.38 -15.67
N ALA A 18 -9.03 3.61 -15.92
CA ALA A 18 -8.67 4.39 -17.10
C ALA A 18 -7.16 4.72 -17.21
N HIS A 19 -6.45 4.67 -16.08
CA HIS A 19 -5.02 4.99 -15.98
C HIS A 19 -4.15 3.78 -15.57
N VAL A 20 -4.66 2.55 -15.68
CA VAL A 20 -3.90 1.35 -15.30
C VAL A 20 -2.64 1.18 -16.17
N THR A 21 -1.56 0.71 -15.55
CA THR A 21 -0.30 0.37 -16.21
C THR A 21 0.17 -1.03 -15.80
N GLN A 22 1.07 -1.64 -16.58
CA GLN A 22 1.73 -2.88 -16.18
C GLN A 22 2.89 -2.57 -15.23
N GLY A 23 2.93 -3.22 -14.06
CA GLY A 23 3.96 -3.00 -13.07
C GLY A 23 4.14 -4.18 -12.11
N ASN A 24 5.01 -3.99 -11.12
CA ASN A 24 5.24 -4.99 -10.09
C ASN A 24 4.11 -4.94 -9.05
N ALA A 25 3.38 -6.05 -8.86
CA ALA A 25 2.26 -6.13 -7.91
C ALA A 25 2.65 -5.78 -6.46
N SER A 26 3.91 -5.96 -6.08
CA SER A 26 4.39 -5.60 -4.74
C SER A 26 4.42 -4.09 -4.51
N ALA A 27 4.53 -3.28 -5.57
CA ALA A 27 4.43 -1.83 -5.46
C ALA A 27 3.00 -1.41 -5.07
N ASP A 28 1.98 -2.03 -5.65
CA ASP A 28 0.57 -1.79 -5.31
C ASP A 28 0.23 -2.26 -3.90
N ALA A 29 0.79 -3.41 -3.49
CA ALA A 29 0.64 -3.93 -2.13
C ALA A 29 1.29 -3.00 -1.10
N ALA A 30 2.54 -2.57 -1.33
CA ALA A 30 3.24 -1.61 -0.49
C ALA A 30 2.48 -0.28 -0.39
N ARG A 31 1.88 0.20 -1.48
CA ARG A 31 1.07 1.42 -1.49
C ARG A 31 -0.20 1.30 -0.67
N THR A 32 -0.91 0.19 -0.78
CA THR A 32 -2.11 -0.04 0.03
C THR A 32 -1.77 -0.15 1.52
N TYR A 33 -0.68 -0.86 1.85
CA TYR A 33 -0.17 -0.93 3.22
C TYR A 33 0.20 0.46 3.78
N LEU A 34 0.93 1.28 3.02
CA LEU A 34 1.27 2.65 3.39
C LEU A 34 0.03 3.52 3.65
N LEU A 35 -1.02 3.37 2.84
CA LEU A 35 -2.25 4.15 3.01
C LEU A 35 -2.99 3.80 4.30
N PHE A 36 -2.99 2.54 4.74
CA PHE A 36 -3.53 2.16 6.05
C PHE A 36 -2.75 2.79 7.21
N TRP A 37 -1.42 2.85 7.10
CA TRP A 37 -0.58 3.54 8.08
C TRP A 37 -0.89 5.03 8.15
N LEU A 38 -1.03 5.70 6.99
CA LEU A 38 -1.39 7.11 6.93
C LEU A 38 -2.81 7.40 7.47
N SER A 39 -3.73 6.42 7.40
CA SER A 39 -5.05 6.54 8.03
C SER A 39 -5.06 6.19 9.52
N GLY A 40 -3.92 5.78 10.09
CA GLY A 40 -3.79 5.35 11.49
C GLY A 40 -4.32 3.94 11.77
N ASP A 41 -4.72 3.17 10.76
CA ASP A 41 -5.26 1.81 10.91
C ASP A 41 -4.15 0.76 10.72
N ILE A 42 -3.24 0.72 11.68
CA ILE A 42 -2.06 -0.16 11.66
C ILE A 42 -2.47 -1.64 11.71
N ASN A 43 -3.55 -1.97 12.43
CA ASN A 43 -4.04 -3.34 12.54
C ASN A 43 -4.52 -3.86 11.17
N SER A 44 -5.26 -3.05 10.41
CA SER A 44 -5.64 -3.42 9.04
C SER A 44 -4.44 -3.45 8.10
N ALA A 45 -3.43 -2.59 8.29
CA ALA A 45 -2.20 -2.62 7.51
C ALA A 45 -1.51 -3.99 7.61
N GLU A 46 -1.22 -4.45 8.82
CA GLU A 46 -0.57 -5.74 9.06
C GLU A 46 -1.43 -6.91 8.54
N LYS A 47 -2.73 -6.88 8.85
CA LYS A 47 -3.66 -7.92 8.38
C LYS A 47 -3.72 -7.99 6.85
N TYR A 48 -3.72 -6.84 6.18
CA TYR A 48 -3.71 -6.74 4.73
C TYR A 48 -2.44 -7.35 4.14
N LEU A 49 -1.27 -6.93 4.64
CA LEU A 49 0.02 -7.41 4.13
C LEU A 49 0.15 -8.92 4.29
N ASP A 50 -0.27 -9.45 5.44
CA ASP A 50 -0.26 -10.89 5.74
C ASP A 50 -1.17 -11.67 4.80
N LEU A 51 -2.39 -11.17 4.59
CA LEU A 51 -3.36 -11.81 3.72
C LEU A 51 -2.91 -11.78 2.26
N PHE A 52 -2.36 -10.65 1.80
CA PHE A 52 -1.82 -10.50 0.46
C PHE A 52 -0.68 -11.49 0.23
N CYS A 53 0.33 -11.50 1.10
CA CYS A 53 1.50 -12.36 0.99
C CYS A 53 1.10 -13.84 1.01
N LYS A 54 0.18 -14.23 1.90
CA LYS A 54 -0.32 -15.61 1.98
C LYS A 54 -1.08 -16.04 0.72
N LYS A 55 -1.89 -15.16 0.13
CA LYS A 55 -2.70 -15.49 -1.07
C LYS A 55 -1.89 -15.47 -2.36
N SER A 56 -0.84 -14.67 -2.43
CA SER A 56 0.01 -14.49 -3.61
C SER A 56 1.29 -15.32 -3.58
N ASP A 57 1.55 -16.05 -2.49
CA ASP A 57 2.83 -16.74 -2.23
C ASP A 57 4.04 -15.79 -2.35
N THR A 58 3.86 -14.54 -1.95
CA THR A 58 4.91 -13.50 -1.99
C THR A 58 5.53 -13.34 -0.61
N ALA A 59 6.85 -13.30 -0.53
CA ALA A 59 7.56 -13.03 0.72
C ALA A 59 7.30 -11.60 1.20
N LYS A 60 6.94 -11.40 2.48
CA LYS A 60 6.69 -10.07 3.06
C LYS A 60 7.85 -9.09 2.83
N GLN A 61 9.09 -9.57 2.97
CA GLN A 61 10.31 -8.81 2.72
C GLN A 61 10.35 -8.22 1.31
N TYR A 62 9.85 -8.95 0.31
CA TYR A 62 9.82 -8.46 -1.07
C TYR A 62 8.87 -7.27 -1.23
N VAL A 63 7.73 -7.27 -0.53
CA VAL A 63 6.82 -6.11 -0.48
C VAL A 63 7.41 -4.96 0.34
N GLN A 64 8.07 -5.27 1.47
CA GLN A 64 8.68 -4.26 2.34
C GLN A 64 9.79 -3.46 1.64
N LYS A 65 10.52 -4.07 0.71
CA LYS A 65 11.51 -3.38 -0.14
C LYS A 65 10.93 -2.27 -1.01
N TRP A 66 9.63 -2.29 -1.27
CA TRP A 66 8.94 -1.23 -2.01
C TRP A 66 8.55 -0.03 -1.14
N LEU A 67 8.55 -0.16 0.19
CA LEU A 67 8.05 0.90 1.08
C LEU A 67 8.79 2.23 0.94
N PRO A 68 10.14 2.29 0.87
CA PRO A 68 10.84 3.56 0.70
C PRO A 68 10.51 4.24 -0.63
N ILE A 69 10.39 3.46 -1.71
CA ILE A 69 10.09 3.95 -3.06
C ILE A 69 8.66 4.52 -3.10
N VAL A 70 7.72 3.78 -2.54
CA VAL A 70 6.31 4.19 -2.50
C VAL A 70 6.10 5.38 -1.56
N ALA A 71 6.80 5.44 -0.43
CA ALA A 71 6.78 6.60 0.47
C ALA A 71 7.32 7.86 -0.22
N ALA A 72 8.41 7.74 -0.97
CA ALA A 72 8.93 8.84 -1.78
C ALA A 72 7.93 9.26 -2.86
N SER A 73 7.30 8.30 -3.56
CA SER A 73 6.27 8.59 -4.55
C SER A 73 5.01 9.23 -3.94
N GLN A 74 4.69 8.96 -2.68
CA GLN A 74 3.55 9.57 -1.99
C GLN A 74 3.87 10.99 -1.52
N SER A 75 5.12 11.28 -1.14
CA SER A 75 5.51 12.58 -0.59
C SER A 75 5.33 13.74 -1.59
N VAL A 76 5.41 13.46 -2.89
CA VAL A 76 5.20 14.46 -3.96
C VAL A 76 3.77 15.01 -4.02
N LYS A 77 2.80 14.36 -3.38
CA LYS A 77 1.43 14.88 -3.25
C LYS A 77 1.35 16.10 -2.31
N GLY A 78 2.43 16.39 -1.58
CA GLY A 78 2.60 17.67 -0.89
C GLY A 78 1.72 17.89 0.34
N LYS A 79 1.21 16.82 0.94
CA LYS A 79 0.40 16.87 2.16
C LYS A 79 1.30 17.08 3.38
N PRO A 80 1.23 18.25 4.07
CA PRO A 80 2.13 18.55 5.18
C PRO A 80 2.00 17.57 6.34
N GLU A 81 0.78 17.08 6.61
CA GLU A 81 0.47 16.14 7.68
C GLU A 81 1.13 14.76 7.51
N GLU A 82 1.36 14.32 6.26
CA GLU A 82 1.99 13.03 5.96
C GLU A 82 3.53 13.14 5.91
N LYS A 83 4.06 14.37 5.82
CA LYS A 83 5.47 14.63 5.45
C LYS A 83 6.47 13.98 6.41
N GLU A 84 6.34 14.19 7.71
CA GLU A 84 7.30 13.69 8.69
C GLU A 84 7.32 12.15 8.70
N PHE A 85 6.14 11.53 8.69
CA PHE A 85 6.00 10.09 8.63
C PHE A 85 6.62 9.52 7.35
N LEU A 86 6.28 10.07 6.18
CA LEU A 86 6.84 9.61 4.90
C LEU A 86 8.35 9.75 4.85
N MET A 87 8.92 10.84 5.38
CA MET A 87 10.36 11.02 5.46
C MET A 87 11.04 9.98 6.36
N SER A 88 10.38 9.53 7.43
CA SER A 88 10.92 8.44 8.26
C SER A 88 11.01 7.13 7.49
N TRP A 89 10.04 6.83 6.62
CA TRP A 89 9.97 5.59 5.84
C TRP A 89 10.84 5.59 4.59
N VAL A 90 11.05 6.74 3.96
CA VAL A 90 12.01 6.88 2.86
C VAL A 90 13.43 6.50 3.30
N ASN A 91 13.77 6.74 4.57
CA ASN A 91 15.09 6.46 5.12
C ASN A 91 15.23 5.06 5.73
N VAL A 92 14.19 4.21 5.67
CA VAL A 92 14.29 2.81 6.10
C VAL A 92 15.03 2.03 5.02
N VAL A 93 16.35 1.92 5.17
CA VAL A 93 17.20 1.05 4.36
C VAL A 93 17.51 -0.20 5.18
N GLU A 94 17.36 -1.39 4.59
CA GLU A 94 17.88 -2.64 5.17
C GLU A 94 19.39 -2.43 5.43
N TYR A 95 19.81 -2.45 6.70
CA TYR A 95 21.23 -2.66 7.03
C TYR A 95 21.55 -4.11 6.63
N GLU A 96 22.56 -4.27 5.77
CA GLU A 96 23.12 -5.56 5.35
C GLU A 96 23.46 -6.48 6.54
#